data_AF-A0A154WFV4-F1
#
_entry.id   AF-A0A154WFV4-F1
#
_cell.length_a   1.000
_cell.length_b   1.000
_cell.length_c   1.000
_cell.angle_alpha   90.00
_cell.angle_beta   90.00
_cell.angle_gamma   90.00
#
_symmetry.space_group_name_H-M   'P 1'
#
loop_
_entity.id
_entity.type
_entity.pdbx_description
1 polymer ?
#
loop_
_entity_poly.entity_id
_entity_poly.type
_entity_poly.pdbx_seq_one_letter_code
_entity_poly.pdbx_strand_id
1 'polypeptide(L)' 'MTTKTQTPTVPEHGETVFIPLNKLKKHPQNARKTPHSKASIEAKAASIAAKGILQNLVGRVGFEHIR' A
#
# COMPACT_ATOMS: atom_id res chain seq x y z
N MET A 1 -9.60 -26.08 -2.22
CA MET A 1 -8.84 -24.85 -2.49
C MET A 1 -7.56 -24.93 -1.66
N THR A 2 -6.45 -25.34 -2.25
CA THR A 2 -5.18 -25.61 -1.56
C THR A 2 -4.52 -24.30 -1.12
N THR A 3 -4.33 -24.14 0.19
CA THR A 3 -3.63 -22.99 0.77
C THR A 3 -2.13 -23.20 0.58
N LYS A 4 -1.54 -22.53 -0.42
CA LYS A 4 -0.09 -22.51 -0.61
C LYS A 4 0.49 -21.57 0.45
N THR A 5 1.11 -22.12 1.49
CA THR A 5 1.92 -21.37 2.46
C THR A 5 3.11 -20.78 1.70
N GLN A 6 3.00 -19.50 1.34
CA GLN A 6 4.08 -18.76 0.68
C GLN A 6 5.07 -18.33 1.77
N THR A 7 6.21 -19.02 1.81
CA THR A 7 7.41 -18.57 2.52
C THR A 7 7.66 -17.10 2.15
N PRO A 8 7.83 -16.17 3.11
CA PRO A 8 8.03 -14.76 2.79
C PRO A 8 9.42 -14.56 2.18
N THR A 9 9.54 -14.77 0.88
CA THR A 9 10.65 -14.23 0.10
C THR A 9 10.48 -12.71 0.14
N VAL A 10 11.48 -12.01 0.67
CA VAL A 10 11.52 -10.55 0.59
C VAL A 10 11.50 -10.22 -0.90
N PRO A 11 10.47 -9.53 -1.41
CA PRO A 11 10.42 -9.21 -2.82
C PRO A 11 11.58 -8.29 -3.17
N GLU A 12 12.17 -8.53 -4.34
CA GLU A 12 13.30 -7.75 -4.83
C GLU A 12 12.86 -6.30 -5.09
N HIS A 13 13.81 -5.37 -5.08
CA HIS A 13 13.48 -3.95 -5.24
C HIS A 13 12.80 -3.69 -6.59
N GLY A 14 11.56 -3.17 -6.54
CA GLY A 14 10.75 -2.87 -7.73
C GLY A 14 9.78 -3.98 -8.13
N GLU A 15 9.72 -5.08 -7.39
CA GLU A 15 8.72 -6.13 -7.61
C GLU A 15 7.31 -5.66 -7.25
N THR A 16 6.33 -6.03 -8.08
CA THR A 16 4.91 -5.73 -7.83
C THR A 16 4.24 -6.92 -7.16
N VAL A 17 3.72 -6.70 -5.94
CA VAL A 17 3.07 -7.74 -5.14
C VAL A 17 1.62 -7.35 -4.87
N PHE A 18 0.71 -8.31 -5.01
CA PHE A 18 -0.71 -8.10 -4.69
C PHE A 18 -0.95 -8.25 -3.18
N ILE A 19 -1.12 -7.12 -2.50
CA ILE A 19 -1.31 -7.07 -1.04
C ILE A 19 -2.71 -6.49 -0.75
N PRO A 20 -3.56 -7.18 0.03
CA PRO A 20 -4.81 -6.61 0.51
C PRO A 20 -4.58 -5.31 1.28
N LEU A 21 -5.37 -4.27 0.98
CA LEU A 21 -5.18 -2.92 1.54
C LEU A 21 -5.24 -2.89 3.09
N ASN A 22 -6.05 -3.76 3.69
CA ASN A 22 -6.18 -3.89 5.14
C ASN A 22 -4.91 -4.43 5.84
N LYS A 23 -3.96 -5.00 5.09
CA LYS A 23 -2.68 -5.48 5.63
C LYS A 23 -1.56 -4.44 5.54
N LEU A 24 -1.80 -3.29 4.89
CA LEU A 24 -0.82 -2.21 4.78
C LEU A 24 -0.73 -1.41 6.08
N LYS A 25 0.49 -1.20 6.59
CA LYS A 25 0.76 -0.40 7.79
C LYS A 25 1.46 0.92 7.42
N LYS A 26 1.21 1.98 8.20
CA LYS A 26 1.94 3.25 8.06
C LYS A 26 3.35 3.09 8.61
N HIS A 27 4.37 3.48 7.84
CA HIS A 27 5.77 3.43 8.27
C HIS A 27 6.26 4.83 8.69
N PRO A 28 7.10 4.96 9.73
CA PRO A 28 7.65 6.25 10.17
C PRO A 28 8.45 6.96 9.09
N GLN A 29 9.09 6.24 8.16
CA GLN A 29 9.87 6.80 7.05
C GLN A 29 9.03 7.21 5.82
N ASN A 30 7.69 7.19 5.89
CA ASN A 30 6.86 7.66 4.76
C ASN A 30 7.22 9.11 4.40
N ALA A 31 7.45 9.36 3.10
CA ALA A 31 7.92 10.67 2.60
C ALA A 31 7.00 11.82 3.01
N ARG A 32 5.69 11.57 3.08
CA ARG A 32 4.70 12.57 3.45
C ARG A 32 4.41 12.53 4.95
N LYS A 33 4.77 13.59 5.67
CA LYS A 33 4.48 13.78 7.10
C LYS A 33 3.20 14.58 7.35
N THR A 34 2.88 15.53 6.49
CA THR A 34 1.70 16.39 6.61
C THR A 34 0.45 15.67 6.08
N PRO A 35 -0.72 15.79 6.73
CA PRO A 35 -1.97 15.20 6.24
C PRO A 35 -2.52 15.94 5.00
N HIS A 36 -3.31 15.25 4.16
CA HIS A 36 -3.98 15.92 3.02
C HIS A 36 -5.20 16.66 3.57
N SER A 37 -5.61 17.75 2.91
CA SER A 37 -6.88 18.40 3.22
C SER A 37 -8.04 17.46 2.86
N LYS A 38 -9.16 17.56 3.59
CA LYS A 38 -10.35 16.73 3.36
C LYS A 38 -10.86 16.83 1.91
N ALA A 39 -10.91 18.06 1.37
CA ALA A 39 -11.33 18.30 -0.02
C ALA A 39 -10.46 17.57 -1.05
N SER A 40 -9.13 17.50 -0.83
CA SER A 40 -8.22 16.77 -1.73
C SER A 40 -8.44 15.26 -1.66
N ILE A 41 -8.77 14.72 -0.49
CA ILE A 41 -9.07 13.30 -0.29
C ILE A 41 -10.37 12.93 -1.00
N GLU A 42 -11.43 13.73 -0.84
CA GLU A 42 -12.73 13.52 -1.48
C GLU A 42 -12.62 13.62 -3.02
N ALA A 43 -11.92 14.64 -3.53
CA ALA A 43 -11.68 14.76 -4.97
C ALA A 43 -10.92 13.53 -5.53
N LYS A 44 -9.92 13.02 -4.80
CA LYS A 44 -9.21 11.81 -5.20
C LYS A 44 -10.11 10.57 -5.14
N ALA A 45 -10.96 10.44 -4.13
CA ALA A 45 -11.93 9.35 -4.02
C ALA A 45 -12.92 9.35 -5.20
N ALA A 46 -13.46 10.53 -5.55
CA ALA A 46 -14.32 10.68 -6.72
C ALA A 46 -13.59 10.29 -8.02
N SER A 47 -12.33 10.69 -8.18
CA SER A 47 -11.53 10.30 -9.33
C SER A 47 -11.26 8.79 -9.39
N ILE A 48 -11.01 8.15 -8.24
CA ILE A 48 -10.82 6.69 -8.16
C ILE A 48 -12.13 5.96 -8.47
N ALA A 49 -13.27 6.48 -8.03
CA ALA A 49 -14.57 5.90 -8.35
C ALA A 49 -14.88 5.97 -9.86
N ALA A 50 -14.51 7.07 -10.53
CA ALA A 50 -14.78 7.27 -11.95
C ALA A 50 -13.77 6.55 -12.87
N LYS A 51 -12.49 6.46 -12.48
CA LYS A 51 -11.39 6.00 -13.37
C LYS A 51 -10.65 4.76 -12.85
N GLY A 52 -10.91 4.34 -11.62
CA GLY A 52 -10.11 3.35 -10.92
C GLY A 52 -8.76 3.91 -10.42
N ILE A 53 -7.92 3.01 -9.91
CA ILE A 53 -6.55 3.34 -9.48
C ILE A 53 -5.64 3.32 -10.70
N LEU A 54 -5.11 4.47 -11.08
CA LEU A 54 -4.24 4.61 -12.25
C LEU A 54 -2.80 4.14 -12.00
N GLN A 55 -2.31 4.22 -10.76
CA GLN A 55 -0.92 3.94 -10.40
C GLN A 55 -0.88 3.03 -9.17
N ASN A 56 -0.03 2.01 -9.19
CA ASN A 56 0.16 1.10 -8.07
C ASN A 56 0.69 1.86 -6.85
N LEU A 57 0.28 1.43 -5.65
CA LEU A 57 0.82 1.98 -4.40
C LEU A 57 2.27 1.53 -4.23
N VAL A 58 3.14 2.48 -3.88
CA VAL A 58 4.53 2.19 -3.53
C VAL A 58 4.63 2.04 -2.02
N GLY A 59 5.05 0.87 -1.58
CA GLY A 59 5.24 0.54 -0.18
C GLY A 59 6.41 -0.41 0.00
N ARG A 60 6.97 -0.43 1.21
CA ARG A 60 7.96 -1.44 1.59
C ARG A 60 7.22 -2.72 1.96
N VAL A 61 7.67 -3.85 1.42
CA VAL A 61 7.23 -5.16 1.88
C VAL A 61 8.03 -5.53 3.11
N GLY A 62 7.35 -5.64 4.24
CA GLY A 62 7.94 -5.88 5.54
C GLY A 62 6.91 -5.59 6.62
N PHE A 63 6.38 -6.65 7.24
CA PHE A 63 5.67 -6.51 8.50
C PHE A 63 6.73 -6.18 9.54
N GLU A 64 6.96 -4.91 9.82
CA GLU A 64 7.83 -4.49 10.93
C GLU A 64 7.37 -5.21 12.20
N HIS A 65 8.15 -6.21 12.63
CA HIS A 65 8.28 -6.58 14.02
C HIS A 65 9.03 -5.42 14.66
N ILE A 66 8.27 -4.53 15.29
CA ILE A 66 8.81 -3.57 16.25
C ILE A 66 9.50 -4.43 17.32
N ARG A 67 10.82 -4.50 17.30
CA ARG A 67 11.63 -4.87 18.47
C ARG A 67 12.07 -3.59 19.16
#